data_AF-X1EYD1-F1
#
_entry.id   AF-X1EYD1-F1
#
_cell.length_a   1.000
_cell.length_b   1.000
_cell.length_c   1.000
_cell.angle_alpha   90.00
_cell.angle_beta   90.00
_cell.angle_gamma   90.00
#
_symmetry.space_group_name_H-M   'P 1'
#
loop_
_entity.id
_entity.type
_entity.pdbx_description
1 polymer ?
#
loop_
_entity_poly.entity_id
_entity_poly.type
_entity_poly.pdbx_seq_one_letter_code
_entity_poly.pdbx_strand_id
1 'polypeptide(L)'
;MSLNRGKDKLYIAAVNYHKEEDIECPIFLEGFSPSAEAKIYELSGPDVMATNDFENPERIKIKIGMIKNAASRFNYSFPPHSCTVIELNVK
;
A
#
# COMPACT_ATOMS: atom_id res chain seq x y z
N MET A 1 1.67 11.67 0.23
CA MET A 1 1.08 11.48 -1.10
C MET A 1 1.96 12.20 -2.11
N SER A 2 2.30 11.57 -3.24
CA SER A 2 3.07 12.20 -4.31
C SER A 2 2.38 11.98 -5.65
N LEU A 3 2.38 13.01 -6.49
CA LEU A 3 1.88 12.97 -7.85
C LEU A 3 3.07 12.88 -8.80
N ASN A 4 3.01 12.01 -9.80
CA ASN A 4 4.10 11.91 -10.77
C ASN A 4 4.16 13.16 -11.68
N ARG A 5 5.27 13.33 -12.41
CA ARG A 5 5.46 14.51 -13.28
C ARG A 5 4.40 14.65 -14.37
N GLY A 6 3.87 13.54 -14.89
CA GLY A 6 2.80 13.52 -15.90
C GLY A 6 1.41 13.81 -15.34
N LYS A 7 1.26 13.83 -14.01
CA LYS A 7 -0.02 13.91 -13.29
C LYS A 7 -1.01 12.78 -13.60
N ASP A 8 -0.53 11.69 -14.18
CA ASP A 8 -1.30 10.49 -14.52
C ASP A 8 -1.24 9.42 -13.41
N LYS A 9 -0.34 9.58 -12.43
CA LYS A 9 -0.20 8.65 -11.30
C LYS A 9 -0.14 9.34 -9.94
N LEU A 10 -0.88 8.77 -9.00
CA LEU A 10 -0.89 9.15 -7.59
C LEU A 10 -0.35 8.02 -6.73
N TYR A 11 0.56 8.34 -5.81
CA TYR A 11 1.12 7.39 -4.86
C TYR A 11 0.73 7.78 -3.42
N ILE A 12 0.17 6.81 -2.70
CA ILE A 12 -0.14 6.92 -1.27
C ILE A 12 0.81 5.98 -0.54
N ALA A 13 1.80 6.54 0.16
CA ALA A 13 2.65 5.80 1.07
C ALA A 13 2.10 5.95 2.49
N ALA A 14 1.86 4.83 3.16
CA ALA A 14 1.37 4.77 4.52
C ALA A 14 2.11 3.68 5.30
N VAL A 15 2.27 3.90 6.60
CA VAL A 15 2.90 2.95 7.53
C VAL A 15 1.91 2.67 8.65
N ASN A 16 1.59 1.41 8.85
CA ASN A 16 0.88 0.97 10.05
C ASN A 16 1.93 0.55 11.10
N TYR A 17 2.10 1.38 12.14
CA TYR A 17 3.00 1.10 13.25
C TYR A 17 2.40 0.15 14.29
N HIS A 18 1.10 -0.19 14.19
CA HIS A 18 0.50 -1.14 15.12
C HIS A 18 1.13 -2.51 14.92
N LYS A 19 1.55 -3.12 16.02
CA LYS A 19 2.37 -4.34 15.97
C LYS A 19 1.56 -5.56 15.50
N GLU A 20 0.28 -5.62 15.83
CA GLU A 20 -0.50 -6.87 15.76
C GLU A 20 -1.88 -6.72 15.11
N GLU A 21 -2.30 -5.49 14.79
CA GLU A 21 -3.64 -5.23 14.25
C GLU A 21 -3.56 -4.54 12.90
N ASP A 22 -4.41 -5.02 12.01
CA ASP A 22 -4.84 -4.32 10.82
C ASP A 22 -5.54 -3.01 11.20
N ILE A 23 -5.25 -1.92 10.48
CA ILE A 23 -5.98 -0.67 10.63
C ILE A 23 -6.76 -0.40 9.35
N GLU A 24 -8.08 -0.49 9.44
CA GLU A 24 -8.98 -0.05 8.38
C GLU A 24 -9.00 1.48 8.31
N CYS A 25 -8.62 2.02 7.15
CA CYS A 25 -8.56 3.45 6.91
C CYS A 25 -9.47 3.83 5.74
N PRO A 26 -10.40 4.77 5.92
CA PRO A 26 -11.10 5.39 4.80
C PRO A 26 -10.16 6.37 4.08
N ILE A 27 -10.07 6.24 2.75
CA ILE A 27 -9.24 7.05 1.87
C ILE A 27 -10.15 7.93 1.00
N PHE A 28 -9.88 9.24 1.02
CA PHE A 28 -10.62 10.25 0.26
C PHE A 28 -9.65 10.98 -0.68
N LEU A 29 -9.89 10.90 -1.98
CA LEU A 29 -9.08 11.52 -3.03
C LEU A 29 -9.83 12.72 -3.61
N GLU A 30 -9.61 13.89 -3.03
CA GLU A 30 -10.25 15.12 -3.51
C GLU A 30 -9.61 15.59 -4.82
N GLY A 31 -10.44 15.81 -5.85
CA GLY A 31 -9.98 16.26 -7.16
C GLY A 31 -9.24 15.21 -7.99
N PHE A 32 -9.24 13.93 -7.56
CA PHE A 32 -8.60 12.83 -8.29
C PHE A 32 -9.59 11.67 -8.47
N SER A 33 -9.80 11.27 -9.72
CA SER A 33 -10.66 10.15 -10.10
C SER A 33 -9.80 8.99 -10.59
N PRO A 34 -9.51 7.98 -9.73
CA PRO A 34 -8.67 6.87 -10.13
C PRO A 34 -9.40 5.92 -11.09
N SER A 35 -8.62 5.14 -11.84
CA SER A 35 -9.07 3.86 -12.40
C SER A 35 -9.52 2.91 -11.27
N ALA A 36 -10.41 1.97 -11.57
CA ALA A 36 -10.90 1.00 -10.58
C ALA A 36 -9.80 0.06 -10.07
N GLU A 37 -8.77 -0.16 -10.89
CA GLU A 37 -7.60 -0.94 -10.52
C GLU A 37 -6.50 -0.05 -9.94
N ALA A 38 -6.03 -0.39 -8.74
CA ALA A 38 -4.88 0.23 -8.11
C ALA A 38 -3.88 -0.86 -7.70
N LYS A 39 -2.58 -0.59 -7.89
CA LYS A 39 -1.53 -1.54 -7.54
C LYS A 39 -1.02 -1.28 -6.13
N ILE A 40 -0.81 -2.34 -5.37
CA ILE A 40 -0.30 -2.28 -4.01
C ILE A 40 1.12 -2.82 -4.00
N TYR A 41 2.01 -2.14 -3.28
CA TYR A 41 3.32 -2.62 -2.90
C TYR A 41 3.37 -2.61 -1.38
N GLU A 42 3.41 -3.78 -0.76
CA GLU A 42 3.41 -3.93 0.68
C GLU A 42 4.71 -4.58 1.15
N LEU A 43 5.39 -3.93 2.08
CA LEU A 43 6.52 -4.48 2.80
C LEU A 43 6.05 -4.85 4.21
N SER A 44 6.03 -6.16 4.49
CA SER A 44 5.68 -6.75 5.78
C SER A 44 6.55 -7.98 6.05
N GLY A 45 6.64 -8.39 7.31
CA GLY A 45 7.35 -9.59 7.76
C GLY A 45 6.44 -10.51 8.58
N PRO A 46 6.90 -11.71 8.95
CA PRO A 46 6.17 -12.56 9.89
C PRO A 46 6.13 -11.98 11.32
N ASP A 47 7.12 -11.14 11.67
CA ASP A 47 7.22 -10.43 12.95
C ASP A 47 8.16 -9.22 12.81
N VAL A 48 8.16 -8.33 13.81
CA VAL A 48 8.94 -7.07 13.79
C VAL A 48 10.46 -7.25 13.90
N MET A 49 10.94 -8.44 14.28
CA MET A 49 12.37 -8.77 14.38
C MET A 49 12.85 -9.62 13.21
N ALA A 50 11.97 -9.95 12.26
CA ALA A 50 12.36 -10.73 11.10
C ALA A 50 13.45 -10.01 10.29
N THR A 51 14.34 -10.80 9.70
CA THR A 51 15.39 -10.33 8.80
C THR A 51 15.57 -11.33 7.67
N ASN A 52 16.13 -10.87 6.56
CA ASN A 52 16.65 -11.74 5.53
C ASN A 52 18.06 -12.18 5.92
N ASP A 53 18.37 -13.45 5.71
CA ASP A 53 19.69 -14.05 5.91
C ASP A 53 20.06 -14.93 4.69
N PHE A 54 21.20 -15.60 4.74
CA PHE A 54 21.67 -16.42 3.62
C PHE A 54 20.79 -17.65 3.35
N GLU A 55 20.12 -18.19 4.37
CA GLU A 55 19.23 -19.36 4.23
C GLU A 55 17.82 -18.93 3.79
N ASN A 56 17.39 -17.73 4.20
CA ASN A 56 16.06 -17.17 3.96
C ASN A 56 16.16 -15.74 3.41
N PRO A 57 16.68 -15.54 2.18
CA PRO A 57 16.95 -14.21 1.63
C PRO A 57 15.69 -13.41 1.30
N GLU A 58 14.53 -14.08 1.25
CA GLU A 58 13.24 -13.54 0.80
C GLU A 58 12.17 -13.56 1.90
N ARG A 59 12.58 -13.68 3.17
CA ARG A 59 11.68 -13.75 4.33
C ARG A 59 10.86 -12.46 4.52
N ILE A 60 11.48 -11.32 4.21
CA ILE A 60 10.89 -10.00 4.11
C ILE A 60 11.11 -9.51 2.68
N LYS A 61 10.02 -9.28 1.96
CA LYS A 61 10.04 -8.74 0.61
C LYS A 61 8.79 -7.96 0.32
N ILE A 62 8.84 -7.14 -0.72
CA ILE A 62 7.67 -6.44 -1.21
C ILE A 62 6.72 -7.44 -1.86
N LYS A 63 5.50 -7.52 -1.34
CA LYS A 63 4.38 -8.24 -1.95
C LYS A 63 3.62 -7.28 -2.85
N ILE A 64 3.25 -7.76 -4.03
CA ILE A 64 2.46 -6.97 -4.99
C ILE A 64 1.02 -7.46 -4.95
N GLY A 65 0.10 -6.52 -4.74
CA GLY A 65 -1.34 -6.76 -4.72
C GLY A 65 -2.10 -5.82 -5.65
N MET A 66 -3.43 -5.96 -5.66
CA MET A 66 -4.31 -5.13 -6.47
C MET A 66 -5.63 -4.85 -5.75
N ILE A 67 -6.05 -3.59 -5.76
CA ILE A 67 -7.41 -3.16 -5.43
C ILE A 67 -8.20 -3.14 -6.72
N LYS A 68 -9.39 -3.75 -6.77
CA LYS A 68 -10.22 -3.83 -8.00
C LYS A 68 -11.39 -2.84 -8.03
N ASN A 69 -11.60 -2.13 -6.95
CA ASN A 69 -12.71 -1.21 -6.71
C ASN A 69 -12.23 0.13 -6.15
N ALA A 70 -11.03 0.57 -6.54
CA ALA A 70 -10.55 1.89 -6.18
C ALA A 70 -11.47 2.97 -6.76
N ALA A 71 -11.72 4.01 -5.97
CA ALA A 71 -12.58 5.12 -6.33
C ALA A 71 -12.05 6.39 -5.65
N SER A 72 -12.71 7.53 -5.86
CA SER A 72 -12.40 8.75 -5.12
C SER A 72 -12.64 8.61 -3.61
N ARG A 73 -13.44 7.61 -3.20
CA ARG A 73 -13.64 7.21 -1.81
C ARG A 73 -13.64 5.69 -1.71
N PHE A 74 -12.76 5.12 -0.91
CA PHE A 74 -12.67 3.69 -0.67
C PHE A 74 -11.98 3.41 0.66
N ASN A 75 -12.12 2.20 1.18
CA ASN A 75 -11.40 1.77 2.37
C ASN A 75 -10.24 0.86 1.99
N TYR A 76 -9.18 0.89 2.80
CA TYR A 76 -8.09 -0.06 2.73
C TYR A 76 -7.66 -0.46 4.14
N SER A 77 -7.49 -1.76 4.37
CA SER A 77 -6.94 -2.30 5.61
C SER A 77 -5.42 -2.38 5.47
N PHE A 78 -4.70 -1.59 6.26
CA PHE A 78 -3.24 -1.66 6.30
C PHE A 78 -2.82 -2.75 7.30
N PRO A 79 -2.08 -3.80 6.88
CA PRO A 79 -1.66 -4.86 7.78
C PRO A 79 -0.76 -4.35 8.91
N PRO A 80 -0.64 -5.08 10.03
CA PRO A 80 0.24 -4.68 11.12
C PRO A 80 1.69 -4.53 10.66
N HIS A 81 2.43 -3.65 11.34
CA HIS A 81 3.88 -3.41 11.18
C HIS A 81 4.32 -3.35 9.71
N SER A 82 3.51 -2.71 8.86
CA SER A 82 3.69 -2.72 7.42
C SER A 82 3.97 -1.33 6.88
N CYS A 83 4.68 -1.30 5.74
CA CYS A 83 4.79 -0.13 4.89
C CYS A 83 4.13 -0.45 3.55
N THR A 84 3.13 0.35 3.17
CA THR A 84 2.34 0.12 1.97
C THR A 84 2.37 1.33 1.07
N VAL A 85 2.61 1.10 -0.22
CA VAL A 85 2.42 2.07 -1.29
C VAL A 85 1.26 1.63 -2.17
N ILE A 86 0.26 2.50 -2.31
CA ILE A 86 -0.83 2.34 -3.26
C ILE A 86 -0.53 3.24 -4.46
N GLU A 87 -0.40 2.64 -5.64
CA GLU A 87 -0.25 3.32 -6.94
C GLU A 87 -1.61 3.35 -7.64
N LEU A 88 -2.12 4.55 -7.86
CA LEU A 88 -3.39 4.82 -8.53
C LEU A 88 -3.11 5.53 -9.86
N ASN A 89 -3.73 5.06 -10.93
CA ASN A 89 -3.69 5.72 -12.23
C ASN A 89 -4.94 6.58 -12.39
N VAL A 90 -4.82 7.71 -13.10
CA VAL A 90 -5.99 8.49 -13.56
C VAL A 90 -6.80 7.63 -14.53
N LYS A 91 -8.12 7.82 -14.54
CA LYS A 91 -9.03 7.19 -15.51
C LYS A 91 -8.81 7.68 -16.95
#